data_AF-A0A0D3IXF4-F1
#
_entry.id   AF-A0A0D3IXF4-F1
#
_cell.length_a   1.000
_cell.length_b   1.000
_cell.length_c   1.000
_cell.angle_alpha   90.00
_cell.angle_beta   90.00
_cell.angle_gamma   90.00
#
_symmetry.space_group_name_H-M   'P 1'
#
loop_
_entity.id
_entity.type
_entity.pdbx_description
1 polymer ?
#
loop_
_entity_poly.entity_id
_entity_poly.type
_entity_poly.pdbx_seq_one_letter_code
_entity_poly.pdbx_strand_id
1 'polypeptide(L)'
;MADGWRRGCRPRHADLPFRRWLLTPSGPSRCTLLLETARRHTYALELSASGVALVPSSECPAELATLASTPLAPALLFHRLRDAGVWLCPHDADAEAFSHDQRPRLKDPSLEAEVHREASRLAAGVRFCWSRRNQLLGAERAMLRVAPPHTPADTDLDEGDEENVMESPACADADPWAADAPWQSLLHSRIGPTGGAIDRYVALVDPSESETDAGTRLLDGTTAHSTPALCLAADPAGQYASALEQSASSAHLLRDHVRQVLDVLRLWSFTQSV
;
A
#
# COMPACT_ATOMS: atom_id res chain seq x y z
N MET A 1 -8.23 -37.23 13.00
CA MET A 1 -7.82 -36.71 11.69
C MET A 1 -7.13 -35.34 11.88
N ALA A 2 -5.92 -35.32 12.43
CA ALA A 2 -5.22 -34.09 12.82
C ALA A 2 -3.71 -34.18 12.57
N ASP A 3 -3.30 -34.78 11.44
CA ASP A 3 -1.89 -35.07 11.13
C ASP A 3 -1.47 -34.65 9.70
N GLY A 4 -2.16 -33.66 9.12
CA GLY A 4 -1.89 -33.17 7.76
C GLY A 4 -0.81 -32.08 7.64
N TRP A 5 -0.51 -31.33 8.71
CA TRP A 5 0.30 -30.11 8.62
C TRP A 5 1.74 -30.24 9.15
N ARG A 6 2.09 -31.35 9.81
CA ARG A 6 3.41 -31.55 10.45
C ARG A 6 4.44 -32.36 9.66
N ARG A 7 4.32 -32.48 8.33
CA ARG A 7 5.36 -33.13 7.51
C ARG A 7 5.91 -32.20 6.44
N GLY A 8 7.15 -31.79 6.68
CA GLY A 8 8.06 -31.26 5.68
C GLY A 8 8.01 -29.75 5.56
N CYS A 9 9.13 -29.09 5.87
CA CYS A 9 9.46 -27.74 5.46
C CYS A 9 8.96 -27.49 4.02
N ARG A 10 7.84 -26.79 3.87
CA ARG A 10 7.27 -26.32 2.60
C ARG A 10 7.26 -24.79 2.62
N PRO A 11 7.39 -24.16 1.43
CA PRO A 11 8.47 -23.24 1.12
C PRO A 11 8.35 -21.92 1.86
N ARG A 12 9.50 -21.35 2.22
CA ARG A 12 9.69 -20.05 2.90
C ARG A 12 9.12 -18.85 2.13
N HIS A 13 8.45 -19.09 0.99
CA HIS A 13 8.08 -18.09 -0.02
C HIS A 13 6.64 -18.31 -0.55
N ALA A 14 5.80 -19.12 0.11
CA ALA A 14 4.48 -19.46 -0.44
C ALA A 14 3.58 -18.23 -0.67
N ASP A 15 3.75 -17.19 0.13
CA ASP A 15 2.94 -15.96 0.13
C ASP A 15 3.62 -14.78 -0.58
N LEU A 16 4.85 -14.96 -1.04
CA LEU A 16 5.64 -13.94 -1.72
C LEU A 16 5.87 -14.32 -3.19
N PRO A 17 6.09 -13.32 -4.06
CA PRO A 17 5.91 -11.89 -3.84
C PRO A 17 4.42 -11.52 -3.70
N PHE A 18 4.15 -10.27 -3.32
CA PHE A 18 2.81 -9.72 -3.35
C PHE A 18 2.33 -9.56 -4.78
N ARG A 19 1.03 -9.74 -4.98
CA ARG A 19 0.34 -9.47 -6.24
C ARG A 19 -0.26 -8.08 -6.23
N ARG A 20 -0.88 -7.73 -5.10
CA ARG A 20 -1.63 -6.50 -4.87
C ARG A 20 -1.37 -5.98 -3.48
N TRP A 21 -1.47 -4.67 -3.31
CA TRP A 21 -1.67 -4.02 -2.03
C TRP A 21 -2.43 -2.69 -2.16
N LEU A 22 -3.19 -2.34 -1.13
CA LEU A 22 -3.95 -1.09 -1.08
C LEU A 22 -3.95 -0.58 0.36
N LEU A 23 -3.44 0.63 0.56
CA LEU A 23 -3.53 1.35 1.82
C LEU A 23 -4.65 2.39 1.70
N THR A 24 -5.68 2.26 2.52
CA THR A 24 -6.85 3.15 2.50
C THR A 24 -7.01 3.81 3.87
N PRO A 25 -7.07 5.14 3.96
CA PRO A 25 -7.38 5.82 5.21
C PRO A 25 -8.81 5.47 5.64
N SER A 26 -8.98 5.16 6.93
CA SER A 26 -10.28 4.88 7.55
C SER A 26 -10.61 5.88 8.66
N GLY A 27 -9.70 6.82 8.93
CA GLY A 27 -9.90 7.95 9.83
C GLY A 27 -8.59 8.68 10.13
N PRO A 28 -8.61 9.74 10.96
CA PRO A 28 -7.43 10.58 11.24
C PRO A 28 -6.26 9.84 11.92
N SER A 29 -6.54 8.70 12.55
CA SER A 29 -5.55 7.90 13.28
C SER A 29 -5.66 6.41 12.94
N ARG A 30 -6.32 6.06 11.82
CA ARG A 30 -6.54 4.69 11.36
C ARG A 30 -6.46 4.58 9.84
N CYS A 31 -5.87 3.51 9.35
CA CYS A 31 -5.94 3.11 7.96
C CYS A 31 -5.94 1.58 7.84
N THR A 32 -6.35 1.07 6.69
CA THR A 32 -6.40 -0.36 6.40
C THR A 32 -5.46 -0.66 5.26
N LEU A 33 -4.54 -1.61 5.46
CA LEU A 33 -3.68 -2.17 4.44
C LEU A 33 -4.20 -3.53 3.99
N LEU A 34 -4.70 -3.58 2.77
CA LEU A 34 -5.08 -4.81 2.09
C LEU A 34 -3.87 -5.35 1.31
N LEU A 35 -3.56 -6.63 1.43
CA LEU A 35 -2.45 -7.32 0.76
C LEU A 35 -3.01 -8.55 0.05
N GLU A 36 -2.76 -8.71 -1.25
CA GLU A 36 -3.00 -9.97 -1.96
C GLU A 36 -1.66 -10.64 -2.27
N THR A 37 -1.52 -11.90 -1.89
CA THR A 37 -0.32 -12.70 -2.16
C THR A 37 -0.33 -13.28 -3.58
N ALA A 38 0.80 -13.82 -4.04
CA ALA A 38 0.88 -14.56 -5.31
C ALA A 38 -0.15 -15.71 -5.41
N ARG A 39 -0.56 -16.28 -4.26
CA ARG A 39 -1.60 -17.33 -4.17
C ARG A 39 -3.02 -16.80 -4.08
N ARG A 40 -3.23 -15.49 -4.24
CA ARG A 40 -4.53 -14.80 -4.15
C ARG A 40 -5.18 -14.85 -2.76
N HIS A 41 -4.40 -15.15 -1.71
CA HIS A 41 -4.88 -14.94 -0.35
C HIS A 41 -4.86 -13.45 -0.05
N THR A 42 -5.93 -12.95 0.55
CA THR A 42 -6.04 -11.54 0.90
C THR A 42 -5.95 -11.38 2.41
N TYR A 43 -5.01 -10.56 2.86
CA TYR A 43 -4.85 -10.17 4.26
C TYR A 43 -5.18 -8.69 4.40
N ALA A 44 -6.10 -8.36 5.30
CA ALA A 44 -6.37 -6.98 5.67
C ALA A 44 -5.74 -6.71 7.04
N LEU A 45 -4.93 -5.66 7.13
CA LEU A 45 -4.30 -5.20 8.37
C LEU A 45 -4.88 -3.84 8.73
N GLU A 46 -5.41 -3.71 9.93
CA GLU A 46 -5.78 -2.41 10.47
C GLU A 46 -4.56 -1.79 11.16
N LEU A 47 -4.22 -0.57 10.76
CA LEU A 47 -3.11 0.23 11.25
C LEU A 47 -3.70 1.40 12.04
N SER A 48 -3.31 1.55 13.29
CA SER A 48 -3.82 2.58 14.19
C SER A 48 -2.72 3.18 15.06
N ALA A 49 -3.00 4.29 15.74
CA ALA A 49 -2.09 4.81 16.77
C ALA A 49 -1.84 3.82 17.92
N SER A 50 -2.78 2.90 18.19
CA SER A 50 -2.64 1.86 19.23
C SER A 50 -1.82 0.64 18.79
N GLY A 51 -1.57 0.46 17.50
CA GLY A 51 -0.86 -0.70 16.96
C GLY A 51 -1.47 -1.20 15.66
N VAL A 52 -1.15 -2.44 15.32
CA VAL A 52 -1.56 -3.13 14.10
C VAL A 52 -2.30 -4.41 14.46
N ALA A 53 -3.46 -4.63 13.85
CA ALA A 53 -4.26 -5.84 14.04
C ALA A 53 -4.57 -6.48 12.68
N LEU A 54 -4.76 -7.79 12.66
CA LEU A 54 -5.32 -8.48 11.51
C LEU A 54 -6.83 -8.18 11.48
N VAL A 55 -7.40 -7.84 10.32
CA VAL A 55 -8.85 -7.74 10.19
C VAL A 55 -9.38 -9.15 9.91
N PRO A 56 -10.30 -9.68 10.74
CA PRO A 56 -10.81 -11.02 10.54
C PRO A 56 -11.63 -11.08 9.23
N SER A 57 -11.35 -12.07 8.40
CA SER A 57 -12.18 -12.44 7.24
C SER A 57 -12.91 -13.75 7.52
N SER A 58 -13.99 -14.02 6.80
CA SER A 58 -14.71 -15.30 6.85
C SER A 58 -13.83 -16.51 6.48
N GLU A 59 -12.75 -16.27 5.74
CA GLU A 59 -11.77 -17.26 5.30
C GLU A 59 -10.56 -17.38 6.24
N CYS A 60 -10.52 -16.58 7.32
CA CYS A 60 -9.39 -16.53 8.23
C CYS A 60 -9.31 -17.82 9.07
N PRO A 61 -8.19 -18.55 9.06
CA PRO A 61 -7.99 -19.72 9.91
C PRO A 61 -8.20 -19.40 11.39
N ALA A 62 -8.77 -20.33 12.14
CA ALA A 62 -9.04 -20.16 13.57
C ALA A 62 -7.77 -19.84 14.37
N GLU A 63 -6.62 -20.31 13.90
CA GLU A 63 -5.29 -20.05 14.47
C GLU A 63 -4.91 -18.56 14.41
N LEU A 64 -5.41 -17.82 13.41
CA LEU A 64 -5.16 -16.38 13.25
C LEU A 64 -6.17 -15.50 13.97
N ALA A 65 -7.29 -16.05 14.44
CA ALA A 65 -8.35 -15.29 15.12
C ALA A 65 -7.84 -14.54 16.36
N THR A 66 -6.83 -15.08 17.05
CA THR A 66 -6.19 -14.43 18.20
C THR A 66 -5.41 -13.17 17.85
N LEU A 67 -4.99 -13.01 16.58
CA LEU A 67 -4.31 -11.82 16.07
C LEU A 67 -5.28 -10.74 15.61
N ALA A 68 -6.56 -11.09 15.48
CA ALA A 68 -7.56 -10.22 14.88
C ALA A 68 -8.18 -9.21 15.86
N SER A 69 -8.04 -9.45 17.16
CA SER A 69 -8.78 -8.74 18.21
C SER A 69 -7.92 -7.80 19.06
N THR A 70 -6.60 -7.88 18.95
CA THR A 70 -5.68 -7.11 19.80
C THR A 70 -4.67 -6.37 18.93
N PRO A 71 -4.65 -5.03 18.92
CA PRO A 71 -3.58 -4.28 18.30
C PRO A 71 -2.22 -4.65 18.91
N LEU A 72 -1.26 -4.98 18.05
CA LEU A 72 0.11 -5.34 18.43
C LEU A 72 1.09 -4.35 17.83
N ALA A 73 2.30 -4.28 18.39
CA ALA A 73 3.40 -3.62 17.69
C ALA A 73 3.64 -4.31 16.32
N PRO A 74 3.96 -3.58 15.25
CA PRO A 74 4.17 -4.15 13.90
C PRO A 74 5.07 -5.39 13.89
N ALA A 75 6.25 -5.30 14.52
CA ALA A 75 7.22 -6.39 14.57
C ALA A 75 6.66 -7.65 15.27
N LEU A 76 5.86 -7.46 16.32
CA LEU A 76 5.25 -8.58 17.05
C LEU A 76 4.14 -9.24 16.23
N LEU A 77 3.32 -8.45 15.52
CA LEU A 77 2.30 -9.00 14.62
C LEU A 77 2.92 -9.89 13.56
N PHE A 78 3.95 -9.41 12.86
CA PHE A 78 4.63 -10.18 11.82
C PHE A 78 5.34 -11.42 12.36
N HIS A 79 5.90 -11.35 13.56
CA HIS A 79 6.45 -12.53 14.23
C HIS A 79 5.36 -13.59 14.47
N ARG A 80 4.19 -13.19 14.99
CA ARG A 80 3.09 -14.12 15.26
C ARG A 80 2.45 -14.67 13.98
N LEU A 81 2.32 -13.85 12.93
CA LEU A 81 1.88 -14.33 11.62
C LEU A 81 2.81 -15.42 11.09
N ARG A 82 4.12 -15.20 11.21
CA ARG A 82 5.14 -16.20 10.83
C ARG A 82 5.05 -17.47 11.65
N ASP A 83 4.86 -17.38 12.96
CA ASP A 83 4.70 -18.55 13.83
C ASP A 83 3.42 -19.34 13.50
N ALA A 84 2.39 -18.65 13.00
CA ALA A 84 1.17 -19.25 12.45
C ALA A 84 1.31 -19.74 10.99
N GLY A 85 2.51 -19.68 10.42
CA GLY A 85 2.82 -20.19 9.07
C GLY A 85 2.55 -19.22 7.92
N VAL A 86 2.24 -17.95 8.21
CA VAL A 86 2.01 -16.90 7.20
C VAL A 86 3.26 -16.04 7.05
N TRP A 87 3.89 -16.08 5.87
CA TRP A 87 5.21 -15.44 5.64
C TRP A 87 5.09 -14.20 4.75
N LEU A 88 4.95 -13.03 5.38
CA LEU A 88 4.81 -11.75 4.67
C LEU A 88 6.08 -10.87 4.69
N CYS A 89 7.18 -11.32 5.30
CA CYS A 89 8.39 -10.51 5.47
C CYS A 89 9.48 -10.94 4.48
N PRO A 90 9.57 -10.31 3.30
CA PRO A 90 10.58 -10.67 2.32
C PRO A 90 11.99 -10.27 2.75
N HIS A 91 12.97 -11.06 2.30
CA HIS A 91 14.39 -10.82 2.37
C HIS A 91 14.98 -10.79 0.95
N ASP A 92 16.12 -10.12 0.74
CA ASP A 92 16.76 -10.06 -0.58
C ASP A 92 17.06 -11.44 -1.17
N ALA A 93 17.43 -12.41 -0.31
CA ALA A 93 17.64 -13.80 -0.72
C ALA A 93 16.36 -14.48 -1.26
N ASP A 94 15.17 -14.01 -0.88
CA ASP A 94 13.91 -14.52 -1.41
C ASP A 94 13.77 -14.17 -2.89
N ALA A 95 14.32 -13.02 -3.34
CA ALA A 95 14.25 -12.61 -4.74
C ALA A 95 14.96 -13.60 -5.68
N GLU A 96 16.04 -14.22 -5.21
CA GLU A 96 16.82 -15.18 -5.99
C GLU A 96 16.09 -16.52 -6.19
N ALA A 97 15.18 -16.85 -5.28
CA ALA A 97 14.40 -18.09 -5.32
C ALA A 97 13.32 -18.12 -6.42
N PHE A 98 12.99 -16.95 -6.98
CA PHE A 98 12.04 -16.85 -8.09
C PHE A 98 12.70 -17.12 -9.45
N SER A 99 11.90 -17.61 -10.40
CA SER A 99 12.33 -17.74 -11.79
C SER A 99 12.75 -16.38 -12.34
N HIS A 100 13.65 -16.37 -13.34
CA HIS A 100 14.20 -15.14 -13.89
C HIS A 100 13.10 -14.15 -14.33
N ASP A 101 12.02 -14.66 -14.94
CA ASP A 101 10.91 -13.85 -15.45
C ASP A 101 9.94 -13.36 -14.35
N GLN A 102 9.96 -13.99 -13.17
CA GLN A 102 9.12 -13.63 -12.03
C GLN A 102 9.91 -12.97 -10.89
N ARG A 103 11.21 -12.75 -11.10
CA ARG A 103 12.10 -12.22 -10.09
C ARG A 103 11.72 -10.77 -9.76
N PRO A 104 11.42 -10.46 -8.49
CA PRO A 104 11.20 -9.08 -8.08
C PRO A 104 12.47 -8.25 -8.29
N ARG A 105 12.32 -7.04 -8.80
CA ARG A 105 13.37 -6.03 -8.92
C ARG A 105 13.51 -5.30 -7.60
N LEU A 106 14.55 -5.65 -6.87
CA LEU A 106 14.91 -5.00 -5.61
C LEU A 106 15.19 -3.51 -5.86
N LYS A 107 14.58 -2.68 -5.01
CA LYS A 107 14.85 -1.24 -4.98
C LYS A 107 16.06 -0.94 -4.12
N ASP A 108 16.70 0.19 -4.38
CA ASP A 108 17.73 0.69 -3.48
C ASP A 108 17.13 0.83 -2.07
N PRO A 109 17.77 0.27 -1.02
CA PRO A 109 17.20 0.27 0.33
C PRO A 109 16.90 1.68 0.86
N SER A 110 17.71 2.66 0.47
CA SER A 110 17.52 4.03 0.95
C SER A 110 16.45 4.78 0.15
N LEU A 111 16.22 4.46 -1.13
CA LEU A 111 15.03 4.90 -1.87
C LEU A 111 13.77 4.31 -1.25
N GLU A 112 13.76 3.01 -0.98
CA GLU A 112 12.59 2.31 -0.43
C GLU A 112 12.21 2.88 0.94
N ALA A 113 13.19 3.06 1.85
CA ALA A 113 12.99 3.71 3.14
C ALA A 113 12.47 5.15 3.03
N GLU A 114 12.90 5.90 2.02
CA GLU A 114 12.42 7.25 1.75
C GLU A 114 10.96 7.25 1.30
N VAL A 115 10.59 6.38 0.36
CA VAL A 115 9.22 6.22 -0.13
C VAL A 115 8.29 5.79 1.00
N HIS A 116 8.70 4.83 1.83
CA HIS A 116 7.94 4.40 3.02
C HIS A 116 7.72 5.55 4.00
N ARG A 117 8.75 6.35 4.26
CA ARG A 117 8.65 7.53 5.13
C ARG A 117 7.64 8.54 4.59
N GLU A 118 7.65 8.85 3.30
CA GLU A 118 6.65 9.79 2.76
C GLU A 118 5.24 9.22 2.70
N ALA A 119 5.09 7.97 2.26
CA ALA A 119 3.78 7.31 2.23
C ALA A 119 3.15 7.29 3.64
N SER A 120 3.96 7.00 4.67
CA SER A 120 3.49 7.01 6.07
C SER A 120 2.98 8.37 6.55
N ARG A 121 3.55 9.48 6.06
CA ARG A 121 3.10 10.84 6.42
C ARG A 121 1.73 11.18 5.85
N LEU A 122 1.38 10.55 4.73
CA LEU A 122 0.18 10.79 3.96
C LEU A 122 -0.91 9.72 4.18
N ALA A 123 -0.58 8.63 4.88
CA ALA A 123 -1.43 7.45 5.05
C ALA A 123 -2.79 7.70 5.71
N ALA A 124 -2.95 8.83 6.42
CA ALA A 124 -4.20 9.19 7.08
C ALA A 124 -5.20 9.92 6.18
N GLY A 125 -4.75 10.47 5.05
CA GLY A 125 -5.62 11.21 4.14
C GLY A 125 -5.55 10.75 2.68
N VAL A 126 -4.52 10.00 2.28
CA VAL A 126 -4.32 9.59 0.88
C VAL A 126 -4.38 8.07 0.75
N ARG A 127 -5.03 7.59 -0.31
CA ARG A 127 -5.02 6.18 -0.69
C ARG A 127 -3.77 5.86 -1.49
N PHE A 128 -3.18 4.69 -1.23
CA PHE A 128 -2.01 4.21 -1.95
C PHE A 128 -2.23 2.81 -2.49
N CYS A 129 -1.82 2.55 -3.73
CA CYS A 129 -1.71 1.18 -4.23
C CYS A 129 -0.48 0.99 -5.11
N TRP A 130 -0.18 -0.27 -5.44
CA TRP A 130 0.97 -0.59 -6.29
C TRP A 130 0.80 -0.03 -7.70
N SER A 131 1.95 0.21 -8.32
CA SER A 131 2.06 0.34 -9.76
C SER A 131 2.71 -0.91 -10.33
N ARG A 132 2.12 -1.51 -11.37
CA ARG A 132 2.71 -2.64 -12.10
C ARG A 132 4.07 -2.28 -12.71
N ARG A 133 4.27 -0.98 -13.01
CA ARG A 133 5.52 -0.45 -13.58
C ARG A 133 6.69 -0.50 -12.59
N ASN A 134 6.47 -0.72 -11.29
CA ASN A 134 7.57 -0.82 -10.33
C ASN A 134 8.62 -1.86 -10.73
N GLN A 135 8.17 -2.99 -11.29
CA GLN A 135 9.07 -4.05 -11.75
C GLN A 135 9.74 -3.76 -13.10
N LEU A 136 9.32 -2.72 -13.81
CA LEU A 136 9.97 -2.25 -15.03
C LEU A 136 11.00 -1.15 -14.72
N LEU A 137 10.78 -0.41 -13.63
CA LEU A 137 11.68 0.63 -13.15
C LEU A 137 12.95 0.02 -12.53
N GLY A 138 14.09 0.68 -12.73
CA GLY A 138 15.36 0.31 -12.09
C GLY A 138 15.32 0.45 -10.56
N ALA A 139 16.42 0.08 -9.90
CA ALA A 139 16.52 0.11 -8.44
C ALA A 139 16.37 1.53 -7.85
N GLU A 140 16.77 2.55 -8.61
CA GLU A 140 16.76 3.97 -8.23
C GLU A 140 15.42 4.69 -8.48
N ARG A 141 14.38 3.94 -8.87
CA ARG A 141 13.07 4.49 -9.18
C ARG A 141 11.94 3.65 -8.58
N ALA A 142 10.97 4.33 -8.02
CA ALA A 142 9.78 3.73 -7.42
C ALA A 142 8.56 4.54 -7.86
N MET A 143 7.48 3.85 -8.21
CA MET A 143 6.21 4.42 -8.60
C MET A 143 5.12 3.98 -7.64
N LEU A 144 4.22 4.90 -7.35
CA LEU A 144 3.12 4.73 -6.42
C LEU A 144 1.86 5.26 -7.08
N ARG A 145 0.76 4.54 -6.96
CA ARG A 145 -0.54 5.08 -7.37
C ARG A 145 -1.20 5.71 -6.17
N VAL A 146 -1.70 6.92 -6.35
CA VAL A 146 -2.34 7.72 -5.31
C VAL A 146 -3.73 8.14 -5.74
N ALA A 147 -4.63 8.20 -4.77
CA ALA A 147 -5.97 8.74 -4.96
C ALA A 147 -6.39 9.49 -3.67
N PRO A 148 -7.29 10.48 -3.77
CA PRO A 148 -7.94 11.07 -2.61
C PRO A 148 -8.62 10.00 -1.74
N PRO A 149 -8.92 10.31 -0.47
CA PRO A 149 -9.63 9.39 0.40
C PRO A 149 -10.98 9.06 -0.22
N HIS A 150 -11.50 7.87 0.03
CA HIS A 150 -12.85 7.57 -0.42
C HIS A 150 -13.79 8.42 0.43
N THR A 151 -14.28 9.52 -0.14
CA THR A 151 -15.53 10.11 0.34
C THR A 151 -16.59 9.07 0.01
N PRO A 152 -17.27 8.46 1.00
CA PRO A 152 -18.57 7.88 0.69
C PRO A 152 -19.33 9.05 0.09
N ALA A 153 -19.63 8.97 -1.22
CA ALA A 153 -20.33 10.01 -1.93
C ALA A 153 -21.49 10.44 -1.04
N ASP A 154 -21.57 11.76 -0.76
CA ASP A 154 -22.58 12.36 0.10
C ASP A 154 -23.86 11.56 -0.10
N THR A 155 -24.14 10.69 0.87
CA THR A 155 -25.44 10.07 0.94
C THR A 155 -26.25 11.28 1.24
N ASP A 156 -26.94 11.81 0.23
CA ASP A 156 -27.90 12.88 0.38
C ASP A 156 -28.78 12.43 1.54
N LEU A 157 -28.44 12.89 2.75
CA LEU A 157 -29.21 12.70 3.95
C LEU A 157 -30.39 13.64 3.72
N ASP A 158 -31.31 13.18 2.88
CA ASP A 158 -32.67 13.68 2.84
C ASP A 158 -33.15 13.55 4.29
N GLU A 159 -33.23 14.68 5.00
CA GLU A 159 -33.54 14.81 6.42
C GLU A 159 -35.01 14.42 6.72
N GLY A 160 -35.50 13.33 6.15
CA GLY A 160 -36.91 12.93 6.20
C GLY A 160 -37.09 11.43 6.21
N ASP A 161 -36.78 10.78 7.33
CA ASP A 161 -37.58 9.73 7.99
C ASP A 161 -36.69 8.93 8.97
N GLU A 162 -36.68 9.38 10.22
CA GLU A 162 -36.04 8.70 11.35
C GLU A 162 -36.81 7.43 11.79
N GLU A 163 -37.03 6.44 10.91
CA GLU A 163 -37.65 5.18 11.37
C GLU A 163 -37.35 3.94 10.49
N ASN A 164 -36.10 3.77 10.04
CA ASN A 164 -35.57 2.43 9.74
C ASN A 164 -34.04 2.44 9.55
N VAL A 165 -33.26 2.41 10.63
CA VAL A 165 -31.83 2.04 10.55
C VAL A 165 -31.74 0.53 10.40
N MET A 166 -32.20 0.05 9.25
CA MET A 166 -31.84 -1.26 8.74
C MET A 166 -30.41 -1.12 8.24
N GLU A 167 -29.48 -1.81 8.91
CA GLU A 167 -28.07 -1.92 8.51
C GLU A 167 -28.01 -2.11 7.00
N SER A 168 -27.67 -1.03 6.29
CA SER A 168 -27.49 -1.10 4.84
C SER A 168 -26.43 -2.18 4.62
N PRO A 169 -26.72 -3.24 3.84
CA PRO A 169 -25.71 -4.24 3.54
C PRO A 169 -24.56 -3.48 2.90
N ALA A 170 -23.43 -3.43 3.61
CA ALA A 170 -22.22 -2.77 3.16
C ALA A 170 -21.97 -3.14 1.70
N CYS A 171 -21.55 -2.18 0.87
CA CYS A 171 -21.13 -2.34 -0.51
C CYS A 171 -20.15 -3.52 -0.70
N ALA A 172 -20.67 -4.75 -0.70
CA ALA A 172 -19.88 -5.97 -0.58
C ALA A 172 -19.23 -6.39 -1.90
N ASP A 173 -19.56 -5.73 -3.01
CA ASP A 173 -19.17 -6.16 -4.35
C ASP A 173 -18.29 -5.14 -5.12
N ALA A 174 -17.93 -4.00 -4.52
CA ALA A 174 -16.97 -3.10 -5.16
C ALA A 174 -15.56 -3.71 -5.04
N ASP A 175 -14.95 -4.11 -6.16
CA ASP A 175 -13.54 -4.50 -6.20
C ASP A 175 -12.72 -3.39 -5.52
N PRO A 176 -12.04 -3.64 -4.39
CA PRO A 176 -11.31 -2.58 -3.68
C PRO A 176 -10.16 -2.01 -4.54
N TRP A 177 -9.78 -2.74 -5.59
CA TRP A 177 -8.80 -2.35 -6.59
C TRP A 177 -9.42 -1.83 -7.89
N ALA A 178 -10.74 -1.58 -7.93
CA ALA A 178 -11.45 -1.11 -9.11
C ALA A 178 -10.76 0.11 -9.76
N ALA A 179 -10.79 0.13 -11.09
CA ALA A 179 -10.13 1.14 -11.92
C ALA A 179 -10.78 2.54 -11.81
N ASP A 180 -11.99 2.62 -11.27
CA ASP A 180 -12.85 3.80 -11.34
C ASP A 180 -12.42 4.92 -10.36
N ALA A 181 -11.51 4.63 -9.42
CA ALA A 181 -10.93 5.68 -8.61
C ALA A 181 -9.96 6.55 -9.44
N PRO A 182 -9.88 7.87 -9.20
CA PRO A 182 -9.06 8.82 -9.96
C PRO A 182 -7.57 8.68 -9.61
N TRP A 183 -7.01 7.49 -9.84
CA TRP A 183 -5.65 7.15 -9.53
C TRP A 183 -4.68 7.94 -10.38
N GLN A 184 -3.81 8.72 -9.74
CA GLN A 184 -2.64 9.33 -10.35
C GLN A 184 -1.38 8.53 -10.03
N SER A 185 -0.35 8.66 -10.86
CA SER A 185 0.94 8.00 -10.62
C SER A 185 1.96 9.01 -10.10
N LEU A 186 2.54 8.73 -8.94
CA LEU A 186 3.68 9.44 -8.38
C LEU A 186 4.95 8.64 -8.63
N LEU A 187 5.92 9.25 -9.30
CA LEU A 187 7.27 8.70 -9.46
C LEU A 187 8.21 9.33 -8.44
N HIS A 188 8.90 8.49 -7.67
CA HIS A 188 10.12 8.80 -6.94
C HIS A 188 11.34 8.34 -7.75
N SER A 189 12.30 9.23 -7.96
CA SER A 189 13.54 8.96 -8.67
C SER A 189 14.72 9.65 -7.99
N ARG A 190 15.87 8.97 -8.00
CA ARG A 190 17.18 9.54 -7.64
C ARG A 190 18.05 9.87 -8.86
N ILE A 191 17.49 9.60 -10.04
CA ILE A 191 18.09 9.96 -11.31
C ILE A 191 17.25 11.08 -11.90
N GLY A 192 17.90 12.18 -12.25
CA GLY A 192 17.23 13.31 -12.89
C GLY A 192 16.72 12.95 -14.28
N PRO A 193 15.84 13.80 -14.83
CA PRO A 193 15.26 13.58 -16.16
C PRO A 193 16.32 13.50 -17.27
N THR A 194 17.47 14.14 -17.09
CA THR A 194 18.61 14.12 -18.01
C THR A 194 19.64 13.02 -17.72
N GLY A 195 19.35 12.11 -16.78
CA GLY A 195 20.26 11.03 -16.39
C GLY A 195 21.35 11.41 -15.38
N GLY A 196 21.43 12.68 -14.97
CA GLY A 196 22.33 13.11 -13.89
C GLY A 196 21.85 12.63 -12.52
N ALA A 197 22.79 12.28 -11.62
CA ALA A 197 22.45 12.02 -10.23
C ALA A 197 21.88 13.29 -9.59
N ILE A 198 20.76 13.15 -8.90
CA ILE A 198 20.14 14.24 -8.13
C ILE A 198 19.74 13.70 -6.77
N ASP A 199 19.72 14.56 -5.76
CA ASP A 199 19.39 14.15 -4.40
C ASP A 199 17.99 13.54 -4.32
N ARG A 200 17.01 14.11 -5.04
CA ARG A 200 15.62 13.69 -4.98
C ARG A 200 14.74 14.28 -6.08
N TYR A 201 13.89 13.46 -6.66
CA TYR A 201 12.87 13.89 -7.61
C TYR A 201 11.57 13.13 -7.40
N VAL A 202 10.50 13.87 -7.13
CA VAL A 202 9.13 13.36 -7.08
C VAL A 202 8.31 14.08 -8.13
N ALA A 203 7.49 13.34 -8.88
CA ALA A 203 6.66 13.91 -9.93
C ALA A 203 5.35 13.15 -10.11
N LEU A 204 4.29 13.90 -10.44
CA LEU A 204 3.07 13.32 -11.01
C LEU A 204 3.33 13.00 -12.49
N VAL A 205 3.06 11.76 -12.88
CA VAL A 205 3.25 11.29 -14.25
C VAL A 205 1.93 10.79 -14.81
N ASP A 206 1.78 10.94 -16.12
CA ASP A 206 0.62 10.44 -16.83
C ASP A 206 0.48 8.92 -16.58
N PRO A 207 -0.69 8.45 -16.13
CA PRO A 207 -0.94 7.02 -15.95
C PRO A 207 -0.92 6.23 -17.26
N SER A 208 -0.89 6.87 -18.43
CA SER A 208 -0.94 6.18 -19.72
C SER A 208 0.09 5.05 -19.80
N GLU A 209 -0.45 3.83 -19.88
CA GLU A 209 0.26 2.56 -19.72
C GLU A 209 1.01 2.14 -21.00
N SER A 210 1.56 3.08 -21.77
CA SER A 210 2.46 2.67 -22.84
C SER A 210 3.75 2.12 -22.22
N GLU A 211 4.04 0.84 -22.49
CA GLU A 211 5.21 0.12 -21.95
C GLU A 211 6.54 0.80 -22.37
N THR A 212 6.52 1.54 -23.47
CA THR A 212 7.70 2.11 -24.12
C THR A 212 8.21 3.40 -23.47
N ASP A 213 7.37 4.14 -22.72
CA ASP A 213 7.74 5.43 -22.12
C ASP A 213 7.54 5.42 -20.59
N ALA A 214 8.12 4.40 -19.96
CA ALA A 214 8.03 4.09 -18.53
C ALA A 214 8.43 5.25 -17.60
N GLY A 215 7.48 6.15 -17.32
CA GLY A 215 7.54 7.11 -16.22
C GLY A 215 8.44 8.32 -16.46
N THR A 216 8.56 8.82 -17.69
CA THR A 216 9.35 10.03 -18.01
C THR A 216 8.49 11.25 -18.29
N ARG A 217 7.26 11.05 -18.78
CA ARG A 217 6.38 12.17 -19.11
C ARG A 217 5.65 12.68 -17.86
N LEU A 218 6.02 13.89 -17.46
CA LEU A 218 5.28 14.66 -16.45
C LEU A 218 3.83 14.86 -16.90
N LEU A 219 2.90 14.84 -15.94
CA LEU A 219 1.53 15.23 -16.20
C LEU A 219 1.51 16.73 -16.58
N ASP A 220 0.79 17.09 -17.65
CA ASP A 220 0.78 18.46 -18.16
C ASP A 220 0.34 19.44 -17.06
N GLY A 221 1.08 20.54 -16.90
CA GLY A 221 0.82 21.53 -15.85
C GLY A 221 1.30 21.16 -14.45
N THR A 222 1.87 19.97 -14.25
CA THR A 222 2.48 19.60 -12.95
C THR A 222 3.98 19.91 -12.92
N THR A 223 4.46 20.25 -11.73
CA THR A 223 5.89 20.44 -11.46
C THR A 223 6.44 19.30 -10.63
N ALA A 224 7.69 18.92 -10.90
CA ALA A 224 8.40 18.01 -10.01
C ALA A 224 8.79 18.72 -8.70
N HIS A 225 8.73 18.01 -7.59
CA HIS A 225 9.09 18.51 -6.27
C HIS A 225 9.99 17.54 -5.51
N SER A 226 10.44 17.99 -4.35
CA SER A 226 11.25 17.20 -3.43
C SER A 226 10.43 16.24 -2.56
N THR A 227 9.09 16.33 -2.53
CA THR A 227 8.27 15.41 -1.71
C THR A 227 6.92 15.14 -2.38
N PRO A 228 6.28 13.99 -2.10
CA PRO A 228 4.91 13.70 -2.53
C PRO A 228 3.89 14.75 -2.09
N ALA A 229 3.98 15.21 -0.84
CA ALA A 229 3.05 16.20 -0.31
C ALA A 229 3.07 17.49 -1.12
N LEU A 230 4.25 17.97 -1.52
CA LEU A 230 4.38 19.16 -2.38
C LEU A 230 3.84 18.91 -3.79
N CYS A 231 4.11 17.75 -4.39
CA CYS A 231 3.54 17.38 -5.68
C CYS A 231 2.00 17.35 -5.66
N LEU A 232 1.42 16.76 -4.62
CA LEU A 232 -0.04 16.66 -4.47
C LEU A 232 -0.68 18.02 -4.14
N ALA A 233 0.01 18.89 -3.40
CA ALA A 233 -0.47 20.25 -3.12
C ALA A 233 -0.47 21.15 -4.36
N ALA A 234 0.45 20.88 -5.31
CA ALA A 234 0.54 21.57 -6.59
C ALA A 234 -0.39 20.99 -7.67
N ASP A 235 -1.23 19.99 -7.33
CA ASP A 235 -2.20 19.42 -8.25
C ASP A 235 -3.21 20.51 -8.69
N PRO A 236 -3.32 20.81 -10.00
CA PRO A 236 -4.15 21.92 -10.48
C PRO A 236 -5.65 21.69 -10.24
N ALA A 237 -6.09 20.44 -10.08
CA ALA A 237 -7.48 20.13 -9.72
C ALA A 237 -7.77 20.34 -8.23
N GLY A 238 -6.74 20.54 -7.39
CA GLY A 238 -6.89 20.75 -5.95
C GLY A 238 -7.47 19.56 -5.19
N GLN A 239 -7.49 18.36 -5.80
CA GLN A 239 -8.27 17.22 -5.28
C GLN A 239 -7.70 16.63 -3.98
N TYR A 240 -6.47 16.98 -3.61
CA TYR A 240 -5.79 16.50 -2.40
C TYR A 240 -5.73 17.51 -1.25
N ALA A 241 -6.28 18.72 -1.40
CA ALA A 241 -6.13 19.76 -0.38
C ALA A 241 -6.60 19.28 1.02
N SER A 242 -7.83 18.75 1.10
CA SER A 242 -8.40 18.18 2.33
C SER A 242 -7.63 16.95 2.84
N ALA A 243 -7.20 16.08 1.93
CA ALA A 243 -6.41 14.89 2.23
C ALA A 243 -5.06 15.24 2.90
N LEU A 244 -4.42 16.33 2.43
CA LEU A 244 -3.14 16.81 2.97
C LEU A 244 -3.33 17.45 4.34
N GLU A 245 -4.40 18.19 4.56
CA GLU A 245 -4.76 18.73 5.90
C GLU A 245 -5.00 17.61 6.91
N GLN A 246 -5.78 16.58 6.53
CA GLN A 246 -6.00 15.41 7.35
C GLN A 246 -4.69 14.66 7.66
N SER A 247 -3.82 14.53 6.65
CA SER A 247 -2.50 13.92 6.80
C SER A 247 -1.62 14.71 7.76
N ALA A 248 -1.62 16.05 7.68
CA ALA A 248 -0.87 16.93 8.59
C ALA A 248 -1.35 16.79 10.05
N SER A 249 -2.65 16.57 10.24
CA SER A 249 -3.33 16.40 11.53
C SER A 249 -3.15 15.01 12.15
N SER A 250 -2.62 14.05 11.40
CA SER A 250 -2.56 12.64 11.83
C SER A 250 -1.61 12.39 13.00
N ALA A 251 -1.97 11.41 13.83
CA ALA A 251 -1.17 11.01 14.98
C ALA A 251 0.22 10.50 14.56
N HIS A 252 1.28 10.98 15.22
CA HIS A 252 2.66 10.55 14.97
C HIS A 252 2.81 9.02 15.06
N LEU A 253 2.13 8.39 16.02
CA LEU A 253 2.16 6.94 16.22
C LEU A 253 1.60 6.16 15.03
N LEU A 254 0.55 6.67 14.37
CA LEU A 254 0.04 6.04 13.14
C LEU A 254 1.13 6.05 12.07
N ARG A 255 1.78 7.21 11.85
CA ARG A 255 2.85 7.35 10.84
C ARG A 255 3.99 6.37 11.12
N ASP A 256 4.40 6.22 12.38
CA ASP A 256 5.45 5.27 12.76
C ASP A 256 5.04 3.82 12.51
N HIS A 257 3.82 3.43 12.88
CA HIS A 257 3.32 2.07 12.63
C HIS A 257 3.20 1.76 11.14
N VAL A 258 2.65 2.69 10.35
CA VAL A 258 2.57 2.55 8.89
C VAL A 258 3.97 2.38 8.31
N ARG A 259 4.93 3.24 8.68
CA ARG A 259 6.31 3.14 8.20
C ARG A 259 6.93 1.78 8.53
N GLN A 260 6.84 1.33 9.78
CA GLN A 260 7.38 0.04 10.20
C GLN A 260 6.76 -1.13 9.42
N VAL A 261 5.45 -1.08 9.17
CA VAL A 261 4.77 -2.11 8.38
C VAL A 261 5.27 -2.11 6.93
N LEU A 262 5.39 -0.94 6.30
CA LEU A 262 5.93 -0.82 4.94
C LEU A 262 7.40 -1.29 4.87
N ASP A 263 8.23 -0.93 5.84
CA ASP A 263 9.63 -1.35 5.94
C ASP A 263 9.77 -2.87 6.02
N VAL A 264 8.90 -3.54 6.78
CA VAL A 264 8.89 -4.99 6.92
C VAL A 264 8.39 -5.68 5.65
N LEU A 265 7.37 -5.13 5.01
CA LEU A 265 6.74 -5.74 3.83
C LEU A 265 7.49 -5.47 2.52
N ARG A 266 8.24 -4.36 2.42
CA ARG A 266 9.02 -3.97 1.21
C ARG A 266 8.22 -4.07 -0.08
N LEU A 267 7.02 -3.47 -0.04
CA LEU A 267 6.00 -3.61 -1.08
C LEU A 267 6.44 -3.09 -2.46
N TRP A 268 7.46 -2.24 -2.54
CA TRP A 268 7.98 -1.72 -3.82
C TRP A 268 8.96 -2.68 -4.49
N SER A 269 9.76 -3.37 -3.70
CA SER A 269 10.65 -4.42 -4.20
C SER A 269 9.86 -5.69 -4.55
N PHE A 270 8.94 -6.12 -3.68
CA PHE A 270 8.32 -7.46 -3.73
C PHE A 270 6.87 -7.48 -4.23
N THR A 271 6.45 -6.59 -5.13
CA THR A 271 5.14 -6.69 -5.81
C THR A 271 5.29 -7.01 -7.29
N GLN A 272 4.68 -8.09 -7.78
CA GLN A 272 4.77 -8.52 -9.19
C GLN A 272 4.10 -7.55 -10.17
N SER A 273 4.63 -7.53 -11.40
CA SER A 273 3.93 -7.00 -12.56
C SER A 273 3.00 -8.08 -13.07
N VAL A 274 1.73 -8.02 -12.67
CA VAL A 274 0.69 -8.98 -13.10
C VAL A 274 0.04 -8.52 -14.39
#